data_AF-A0A2H0G540-F1
#
_entry.id   AF-A0A2H0G540-F1
#
_cell.length_a   1.000
_cell.length_b   1.000
_cell.length_c   1.000
_cell.angle_alpha   90.00
_cell.angle_beta   90.00
_cell.angle_gamma   90.00
#
_symmetry.space_group_name_H-M   'P 1'
#
loop_
_entity.id
_entity.type
_entity.pdbx_description
1 polymer ?
#
loop_
_entity_poly.entity_id
_entity_poly.type
_entity_poly.pdbx_seq_one_letter_code
_entity_poly.pdbx_strand_id
1 'polypeptide(L)' 'MSEAMIALIRLYQRIAPMRLRRCCRYDPSCSNYMILAVQKHGVLVGVSKGVHRLFHCHPPFGGTDYP' A
#
# COMPACT_ATOMS: atom_id res chain seq x y z
N MET A 1 -9.38 6.21 -15.47
CA MET A 1 -10.12 5.11 -14.77
C MET A 1 -9.48 4.68 -13.45
N SER A 2 -8.15 4.80 -13.29
CA SER A 2 -7.41 4.44 -12.07
C SER A 2 -7.47 5.48 -10.93
N GLU A 3 -7.76 6.74 -11.25
CA GLU A 3 -7.68 7.86 -10.28
C GLU A 3 -8.77 7.84 -9.21
N ALA A 4 -10.00 7.44 -9.55
CA ALA A 4 -11.10 7.32 -8.58
C ALA A 4 -10.78 6.29 -7.49
N MET A 5 -10.13 5.20 -7.86
CA MET A 5 -9.77 4.13 -6.94
C MET A 5 -8.58 4.53 -6.06
N ILE A 6 -7.58 5.24 -6.61
CA ILE A 6 -6.50 5.85 -5.83
C ILE A 6 -7.05 6.90 -4.86
N ALA A 7 -8.04 7.69 -5.28
CA ALA A 7 -8.70 8.68 -4.43
C ALA A 7 -9.44 8.02 -3.26
N LEU A 8 -10.15 6.90 -3.49
CA LEU A 8 -10.76 6.10 -2.42
C LEU A 8 -9.72 5.56 -1.44
N ILE A 9 -8.60 5.02 -1.95
CA ILE A 9 -7.51 4.49 -1.13
C ILE A 9 -6.86 5.61 -0.30
N ARG A 10 -6.68 6.80 -0.88
CA ARG A 10 -6.15 7.98 -0.16
C ARG A 10 -7.14 8.50 0.88
N LEU A 11 -8.44 8.46 0.60
CA LEU A 11 -9.48 8.82 1.57
C LEU A 11 -9.46 7.85 2.76
N TYR A 12 -9.36 6.55 2.47
CA TYR A 12 -9.15 5.52 3.49
C TYR A 12 -7.86 5.75 4.28
N GLN A 13 -6.74 6.10 3.64
CA GLN A 13 -5.49 6.44 4.33
C GLN A 13 -5.59 7.65 5.27
N ARG A 14 -6.46 8.62 4.96
CA ARG A 14 -6.72 9.77 5.85
C ARG A 14 -7.51 9.37 7.08
N ILE A 15 -8.45 8.44 6.93
CA ILE A 15 -9.29 7.92 8.02
C ILE A 15 -8.54 6.85 8.82
N ALA A 16 -7.59 6.17 8.20
CA ALA A 16 -6.80 5.11 8.83
C ALA A 16 -5.98 5.66 10.01
N PRO A 17 -6.08 5.02 11.19
CA PRO A 17 -5.42 5.52 12.39
C PRO A 17 -3.90 5.46 12.27
N MET A 18 -3.23 6.43 12.89
CA MET A 18 -1.76 6.52 12.92
C MET A 18 -1.09 5.26 13.48
N ARG A 19 -1.81 4.51 14.33
CA ARG A 19 -1.40 3.20 14.85
C ARG A 19 -1.21 2.16 13.74
N LEU A 20 -2.13 2.10 12.77
CA LEU A 20 -2.03 1.21 11.61
C LEU A 20 -0.86 1.58 10.69
N ARG A 21 -0.58 2.89 10.54
CA ARG A 21 0.56 3.41 9.77
C ARG A 21 1.91 3.06 10.41
N ARG A 22 1.99 3.02 11.75
CA ARG A 22 3.19 2.59 12.49
C ARG A 22 3.39 1.07 12.49
N CYS A 23 2.37 0.29 12.15
CA CYS A 23 2.46 -1.16 12.02
C CYS A 23 3.12 -1.61 10.69
N CYS A 24 3.07 -0.80 9.61
CA CYS A 24 3.82 -1.19 8.40
C CYS A 24 5.32 -1.16 8.70
N ARG A 25 5.95 -2.32 8.58
CA ARG A 25 7.41 -2.50 8.68
C ARG A 25 8.15 -2.27 7.36
N TYR A 26 7.42 -1.93 6.31
CA TYR A 26 7.93 -1.72 4.97
C TYR A 26 7.92 -0.22 4.60
N ASP A 27 9.02 0.26 4.04
CA ASP A 27 9.14 1.62 3.51
C ASP A 27 9.27 1.58 1.96
N PRO A 28 8.49 2.38 1.21
CA PRO A 28 7.36 3.19 1.67
C PRO A 28 6.20 2.30 2.12
N SER A 29 5.30 2.83 2.97
CA SER A 29 4.21 2.03 3.55
C SER A 29 3.45 1.19 2.52
N CYS A 30 2.92 0.04 2.96
CA CYS A 30 2.24 -0.94 2.14
C CYS A 30 1.12 -0.32 1.25
N SER A 31 0.37 0.63 1.80
CA SER A 31 -0.66 1.38 1.08
C SER A 31 -0.09 2.41 0.10
N ASN A 32 1.08 2.99 0.37
CA ASN A 32 1.76 3.92 -0.53
C ASN A 32 2.41 3.18 -1.70
N TYR A 33 3.01 2.02 -1.42
CA TYR A 33 3.48 1.09 -2.44
C TYR A 33 2.35 0.66 -3.37
N MET A 34 1.18 0.33 -2.82
CA MET A 34 -0.01 -0.02 -3.61
C MET A 34 -0.41 1.12 -4.55
N ILE A 35 -0.37 2.39 -4.10
CA ILE A 35 -0.64 3.55 -4.97
C ILE A 35 0.38 3.66 -6.10
N LEU A 36 1.68 3.55 -5.78
CA LEU A 36 2.77 3.63 -6.74
C LEU A 36 2.68 2.48 -7.77
N ALA A 37 2.40 1.27 -7.30
CA ALA A 37 2.24 0.09 -8.15
C ALA A 37 0.98 0.18 -9.04
N VAL A 38 -0.11 0.77 -8.53
CA VAL A 38 -1.32 1.04 -9.32
C VAL A 38 -1.05 2.10 -10.39
N GLN A 39 -0.27 3.13 -10.09
CA GLN A 39 0.15 4.12 -11.09
C GLN A 39 1.05 3.51 -12.17
N LYS A 40 1.97 2.61 -11.79
CA LYS A 40 2.98 2.05 -12.70
C LYS A 40 2.49 0.85 -13.52
N HIS A 41 1.72 -0.06 -12.91
CA HIS A 41 1.30 -1.33 -13.51
C HIS A 41 -0.21 -1.43 -13.75
N GLY A 42 -0.98 -0.42 -13.36
CA GLY A 42 -2.44 -0.46 -13.41
C GLY A 42 -3.07 -1.06 -12.15
N VAL A 43 -4.39 -0.89 -12.03
CA VAL A 43 -5.15 -1.19 -10.81
C VAL A 43 -5.01 -2.65 -10.35
N LEU A 44 -5.24 -3.61 -11.24
CA LEU A 44 -5.25 -5.03 -10.90
C LEU A 44 -3.90 -5.52 -10.38
N VAL A 45 -2.81 -5.15 -11.05
CA VAL A 45 -1.44 -5.56 -10.68
C VAL A 45 -0.95 -4.79 -9.45
N GLY A 46 -1.26 -3.51 -9.35
CA GLY A 46 -0.87 -2.71 -8.19
C GLY A 46 -1.56 -3.15 -6.91
N VAL A 47 -2.85 -3.48 -6.99
CA VAL A 47 -3.63 -4.03 -5.87
C VAL A 47 -3.08 -5.39 -5.44
N SER A 48 -2.83 -6.31 -6.37
CA SER A 48 -2.34 -7.65 -6.01
C SER A 48 -0.97 -7.61 -5.33
N LYS A 49 -0.02 -6.81 -5.84
CA LYS A 49 1.29 -6.63 -5.18
C LYS A 49 1.16 -5.98 -3.80
N GLY A 50 0.30 -4.97 -3.66
CA GLY A 50 0.04 -4.31 -2.38
C GLY A 50 -0.59 -5.23 -1.32
N VAL A 51 -1.58 -6.03 -1.71
CA VAL A 51 -2.26 -6.99 -0.82
C VAL A 51 -1.32 -8.12 -0.40
N HIS A 52 -0.53 -8.67 -1.34
CA HIS A 52 0.47 -9.69 -1.02
C HIS A 52 1.45 -9.17 0.05
N ARG A 53 1.91 -7.94 -0.09
CA ARG A 53 2.82 -7.30 0.86
C ARG A 53 2.16 -6.97 2.19
N LEU A 54 0.86 -6.66 2.19
CA LEU A 54 0.07 -6.46 3.41
C LEU A 54 -0.02 -7.75 4.24
N PHE A 55 -0.20 -8.91 3.59
CA PHE A 55 -0.18 -10.21 4.27
C PHE A 55 1.17 -10.53 4.90
N HIS A 56 2.27 -10.12 4.26
CA HIS A 56 3.63 -10.26 4.79
C HIS A 56 4.01 -9.17 5.81
N CYS A 57 3.11 -8.22 6.10
CA CYS A 57 3.41 -7.11 6.98
C CYS A 57 3.26 -7.50 8.46
N HIS A 58 4.12 -8.41 8.91
CA HIS A 58 4.18 -8.89 10.29
C HIS A 58 5.65 -9.21 10.66
N PRO A 59 6.03 -9.17 11.96
CA PRO A 59 7.35 -9.67 12.39
C PRO A 59 7.53 -11.13 11.95
N PRO A 60 8.70 -11.54 11.41
CA PRO A 60 10.01 -10.88 11.35
C PRO A 60 10.30 -10.06 10.08
N PHE A 61 9.34 -9.90 9.17
CA PHE A 61 9.56 -9.30 7.86
C PHE A 61 9.41 -7.78 7.90
N GLY A 62 10.33 -7.09 7.21
CA GLY A 62 10.40 -5.65 7.09
C GLY A 62 11.55 -5.26 6.17
N GLY A 63 11.49 -4.07 5.59
CA GLY A 63 12.50 -3.63 4.63
C GLY A 63 12.05 -2.45 3.77
N THR A 64 12.89 -2.08 2.82
CA THR A 64 12.59 -0.97 1.91
C THR A 64 12.42 -1.52 0.49
N ASP A 65 11.21 -1.46 -0.07
CA ASP A 65 11.00 -1.84 -1.46
C ASP A 65 9.95 -0.98 -2.19
N TYR A 66 10.34 -0.55 -3.38
CA TYR A 66 9.63 0.38 -4.25
C TYR A 66 9.20 -0.36 -5.53
N PRO A 67 8.01 -0.07 -6.09
CA PRO A 67 7.49 -0.77 -7.27
C PRO A 67 8.08 -0.26 -8.60
#